data_AF-A0A397AM49-F1
#
_entry.id   AF-A0A397AM49-F1
#
_cell.length_a   1.000
_cell.length_b   1.000
_cell.length_c   1.000
_cell.angle_alpha   90.00
_cell.angle_beta   90.00
_cell.angle_gamma   90.00
#
_symmetry.space_group_name_H-M   'P 1'
#
loop_
_entity.id
_entity.type
_entity.pdbx_description
1 polymer ?
#
loop_
_entity_poly.entity_id
_entity_poly.type
_entity_poly.pdbx_seq_one_letter_code
_entity_poly.pdbx_strand_id
1 'polypeptide(L)'
;MFSPQGRLVNHVVDGGVSILPVQTRISEAPSATTGRYTLVLNRRPSAPVTVAMSSPAIPSPSGETVTQVNFAPVAGLVFTPENWNLPQEVTVTAVDDSIAEDTHYASITHAVVSSDPHFAPSTPFMLGKSVAFTVTDNDRPSVFLSRSNVYAVEGGATDRYGVVLTTRPWYNVTVTAVAMRPLQTQLTPSQVMFTPQNWNVVQYIVVRAVDDNVSENEFGGVHSGGSIWHYATSRDCFYNTRQPSCFYTTAACVAGSPELVCDMASNGTVSQLGNGVSVVQLGGGTLAVPLSAVPVRYGHLALNPTPPSST
;
A
#
# COMPACT_ATOMS: atom_id res chain seq x y z
N MET A 1 -30.66 -27.86 5.24
CA MET A 1 -31.02 -26.55 5.82
C MET A 1 -32.39 -26.15 5.28
N PHE A 2 -33.21 -25.41 6.04
CA PHE A 2 -34.56 -24.97 5.61
C PHE A 2 -34.50 -23.58 4.95
N SER A 3 -35.40 -23.29 3.99
CA SER A 3 -35.54 -21.92 3.46
C SER A 3 -36.25 -21.00 4.48
N PRO A 4 -36.22 -19.66 4.29
CA PRO A 4 -36.98 -18.72 5.11
C PRO A 4 -38.50 -18.96 5.11
N GLN A 5 -39.01 -19.79 4.18
CA GLN A 5 -40.41 -20.21 4.12
C GLN A 5 -40.65 -21.64 4.65
N GLY A 6 -39.69 -22.23 5.36
CA GLY A 6 -39.87 -23.52 6.05
C GLY A 6 -39.91 -24.76 5.15
N ARG A 7 -39.54 -24.66 3.86
CA ARG A 7 -39.35 -25.86 3.01
C ARG A 7 -38.04 -26.55 3.38
N LEU A 8 -38.06 -27.88 3.49
CA LEU A 8 -36.85 -28.71 3.40
C LEU A 8 -36.26 -28.48 2.02
N VAL A 9 -35.21 -27.66 1.95
CA VAL A 9 -34.40 -27.58 0.73
C VAL A 9 -33.48 -28.77 0.81
N ASN A 10 -33.81 -29.83 0.07
CA ASN A 10 -32.85 -30.90 -0.21
C ASN A 10 -31.74 -30.30 -1.06
N HIS A 11 -30.78 -29.68 -0.37
CA HIS A 11 -29.59 -29.10 -0.97
C HIS A 11 -28.53 -30.17 -1.28
N VAL A 12 -28.92 -31.46 -1.29
CA VAL A 12 -28.42 -32.43 -2.26
C VAL A 12 -29.02 -32.07 -3.63
N VAL A 13 -28.73 -30.85 -4.09
CA VAL A 13 -28.96 -30.45 -5.48
C VAL A 13 -27.97 -31.23 -6.34
N ASP A 14 -28.40 -31.58 -7.55
CA ASP A 14 -27.61 -32.26 -8.58
C ASP A 14 -26.22 -31.62 -8.75
N GLY A 15 -25.21 -32.21 -8.10
CA GLY A 15 -23.86 -31.68 -8.05
C GLY A 15 -23.74 -30.42 -7.20
N GLY A 16 -22.65 -30.32 -6.45
CA GLY A 16 -22.38 -29.14 -5.63
C GLY A 16 -21.02 -29.22 -4.99
N VAL A 17 -20.41 -28.06 -4.74
CA VAL A 17 -19.12 -27.95 -4.06
C VAL A 17 -19.33 -27.23 -2.74
N SER A 18 -18.76 -27.77 -1.68
CA SER A 18 -18.71 -27.13 -0.37
C SER A 18 -17.29 -26.63 -0.13
N ILE A 19 -17.16 -25.35 0.19
CA ILE A 19 -15.91 -24.70 0.56
C ILE A 19 -15.97 -24.36 2.04
N LEU A 20 -14.99 -24.82 2.81
CA LEU A 20 -14.94 -24.65 4.26
C LEU A 20 -13.63 -23.91 4.62
N PRO A 21 -13.71 -22.58 4.84
CA PRO A 21 -12.57 -21.81 5.34
C PRO A 21 -12.14 -22.27 6.73
N VAL A 22 -10.84 -22.37 6.95
CA VAL A 22 -10.24 -22.72 8.26
C VAL A 22 -9.50 -21.50 8.82
N GLN A 23 -8.66 -20.88 7.99
CA GLN A 23 -7.88 -19.69 8.35
C GLN A 23 -7.86 -18.73 7.17
N THR A 24 -8.50 -17.57 7.35
CA THR A 24 -8.62 -16.52 6.31
C THR A 24 -7.92 -15.22 6.69
N ARG A 25 -7.32 -15.15 7.87
CA ARG A 25 -6.42 -14.05 8.26
C ARG A 25 -5.00 -14.52 7.99
N ILE A 26 -4.32 -13.81 7.09
CA ILE A 26 -2.95 -14.09 6.66
C ILE A 26 -2.12 -12.81 6.80
N SER A 27 -0.81 -12.97 6.74
CA SER A 27 0.13 -11.86 6.85
C SER A 27 1.31 -12.09 5.93
N GLU A 28 1.91 -10.99 5.49
CA GLU A 28 3.15 -11.00 4.72
C GLU A 28 4.34 -11.45 5.57
N ALA A 29 5.48 -11.67 4.90
CA ALA A 29 6.70 -12.10 5.59
C ALA A 29 7.24 -10.96 6.49
N PRO A 30 8.28 -11.16 7.31
CA PRO A 30 8.79 -12.44 7.81
C PRO A 30 7.83 -13.13 8.80
N SER A 31 6.77 -12.46 9.24
CA SER A 31 5.77 -13.00 10.18
C SER A 31 4.60 -13.66 9.44
N ALA A 32 4.89 -14.42 8.38
CA ALA A 32 3.87 -14.88 7.44
C ALA A 32 2.92 -15.90 8.07
N THR A 33 1.63 -15.62 8.01
CA THR A 33 0.57 -16.53 8.43
C THR A 33 -0.05 -17.19 7.19
N THR A 34 -0.03 -18.52 7.13
CA THR A 34 -0.62 -19.27 6.01
C THR A 34 -2.11 -19.49 6.21
N GLY A 35 -2.91 -19.10 5.22
CA GLY A 35 -4.33 -19.36 5.14
C GLY A 35 -4.62 -20.78 4.68
N ARG A 36 -5.76 -21.32 5.12
CA ARG A 36 -6.18 -22.69 4.81
C ARG A 36 -7.68 -22.75 4.62
N TYR A 37 -8.10 -23.52 3.64
CA TYR A 37 -9.50 -23.91 3.46
C TYR A 37 -9.58 -25.26 2.77
N THR A 38 -10.73 -25.90 2.85
CA THR A 38 -10.95 -27.21 2.23
C THR A 38 -12.11 -27.16 1.25
N LEU A 39 -12.05 -28.02 0.24
CA LEU A 39 -13.14 -28.26 -0.70
C LEU A 39 -13.54 -29.74 -0.68
N VAL A 40 -14.83 -29.98 -0.85
CA VAL A 40 -15.39 -31.33 -1.01
C VAL A 40 -16.58 -31.27 -1.96
N LEU A 41 -16.80 -32.34 -2.73
CA LEU A 41 -18.02 -32.47 -3.52
C LEU A 41 -19.16 -32.99 -2.65
N ASN A 42 -20.37 -32.53 -2.91
CA ASN A 42 -21.57 -32.96 -2.18
C ASN A 42 -22.22 -34.22 -2.79
N ARG A 43 -21.66 -34.74 -3.89
CA ARG A 43 -22.13 -35.94 -4.57
C ARG A 43 -20.98 -36.66 -5.27
N ARG A 44 -21.04 -37.99 -5.29
CA ARG A 44 -20.16 -38.83 -6.10
C ARG A 44 -20.30 -38.48 -7.58
N PRO A 45 -19.23 -38.03 -8.25
CA PRO A 45 -19.27 -37.83 -9.68
C PRO A 45 -19.14 -39.18 -10.43
N SER A 46 -19.56 -39.18 -11.68
CA SER A 46 -19.44 -40.26 -12.66
C SER A 46 -18.20 -40.10 -13.56
N ALA A 47 -17.62 -38.90 -13.61
CA ALA A 47 -16.34 -38.59 -14.26
C ALA A 47 -15.54 -37.60 -13.39
N PRO A 48 -14.21 -37.50 -13.52
CA PRO A 48 -13.42 -36.57 -12.73
C PRO A 48 -13.90 -35.12 -12.84
N VAL A 49 -13.92 -34.42 -11.71
CA VAL A 49 -14.31 -33.01 -11.58
C VAL A 49 -13.08 -32.22 -11.16
N THR A 50 -12.71 -31.24 -11.95
CA THR A 50 -11.64 -30.30 -11.61
C THR A 50 -12.26 -29.01 -11.08
N VAL A 51 -11.87 -28.61 -9.87
CA VAL A 51 -12.18 -27.29 -9.31
C VAL A 51 -10.97 -26.40 -9.54
N ALA A 52 -11.07 -25.54 -10.55
CA ALA A 52 -10.06 -24.53 -10.87
C ALA A 52 -10.18 -23.34 -9.91
N MET A 53 -9.05 -22.70 -9.61
CA MET A 53 -8.94 -21.56 -8.71
C MET A 53 -8.31 -20.39 -9.45
N SER A 54 -8.76 -19.17 -9.13
CA SER A 54 -8.15 -17.95 -9.64
C SER A 54 -8.22 -16.84 -8.59
N SER A 55 -7.17 -16.04 -8.51
CA SER A 55 -7.16 -14.80 -7.73
C SER A 55 -6.92 -13.63 -8.69
N PRO A 56 -7.77 -12.58 -8.67
CA PRO A 56 -7.57 -11.43 -9.55
C PRO A 56 -6.36 -10.61 -9.08
N ALA A 57 -5.46 -10.30 -10.01
CA ALA A 57 -4.41 -9.31 -9.77
C ALA A 57 -5.00 -7.89 -9.83
N ILE A 58 -4.42 -6.97 -9.05
CA ILE A 58 -4.86 -5.59 -8.92
C ILE A 58 -4.03 -4.70 -9.86
N PRO A 59 -4.62 -3.93 -10.77
CA PRO A 59 -3.86 -3.01 -11.61
C PRO A 59 -3.41 -1.77 -10.81
N SER A 60 -2.12 -1.49 -10.85
CA SER A 60 -1.55 -0.21 -10.42
C SER A 60 -1.91 0.91 -11.40
N PRO A 61 -1.74 2.19 -11.03
CA PRO A 61 -2.00 3.34 -11.91
C PRO A 61 -1.09 3.38 -13.13
N SER A 62 0.04 2.68 -13.09
CA SER A 62 0.97 2.51 -14.21
C SER A 62 0.59 1.36 -15.15
N GLY A 63 -0.47 0.59 -14.82
CA GLY A 63 -0.94 -0.57 -15.58
C GLY A 63 -0.29 -1.89 -15.20
N GLU A 64 0.75 -1.87 -14.36
CA GLU A 64 1.34 -3.09 -13.78
C GLU A 64 0.36 -3.78 -12.84
N THR A 65 0.20 -5.10 -12.94
CA THR A 65 -0.71 -5.88 -12.10
C THR A 65 0.01 -6.50 -10.91
N VAL A 66 -0.51 -6.29 -9.70
CA VAL A 66 0.02 -6.82 -8.43
C VAL A 66 -0.81 -8.02 -7.99
N THR A 67 -0.15 -9.13 -7.67
CA THR A 67 -0.81 -10.32 -7.11
C THR A 67 -0.71 -10.25 -5.60
N GLN A 68 -1.84 -10.41 -4.91
CA GLN A 68 -1.90 -10.27 -3.45
C GLN A 68 -1.76 -11.59 -2.69
N VAL A 69 -2.14 -12.71 -3.31
CA VAL A 69 -2.05 -14.03 -2.69
C VAL A 69 -1.58 -15.08 -3.68
N ASN A 70 -0.78 -16.00 -3.17
CA ASN A 70 -0.47 -17.27 -3.82
C ASN A 70 -1.30 -18.38 -3.19
N PHE A 71 -1.64 -19.41 -3.98
CA PHE A 71 -2.35 -20.59 -3.49
C PHE A 71 -1.76 -21.86 -4.06
N ALA A 72 -1.88 -22.96 -3.31
CA ALA A 72 -1.49 -24.29 -3.74
C ALA A 72 -2.59 -25.31 -3.40
N PRO A 73 -2.88 -26.26 -4.31
CA PRO A 73 -2.21 -26.48 -5.61
C PRO A 73 -2.67 -25.51 -6.72
N VAL A 74 -1.73 -25.03 -7.55
CA VAL A 74 -2.01 -24.07 -8.63
C VAL A 74 -2.85 -24.66 -9.76
N ALA A 75 -2.71 -25.96 -10.03
CA ALA A 75 -3.45 -26.66 -11.09
C ALA A 75 -4.95 -26.87 -10.79
N GLY A 76 -5.42 -26.49 -9.59
CA GLY A 76 -6.76 -26.82 -9.11
C GLY A 76 -6.80 -28.16 -8.36
N LEU A 77 -8.00 -28.52 -7.91
CA LEU A 77 -8.26 -29.77 -7.18
C LEU A 77 -9.03 -30.75 -8.06
N VAL A 78 -8.62 -32.02 -8.08
CA VAL A 78 -9.27 -33.06 -8.88
C VAL A 78 -10.01 -34.02 -7.96
N PHE A 79 -11.32 -34.09 -8.13
CA PHE A 79 -12.22 -35.00 -7.43
C PHE A 79 -12.66 -36.11 -8.39
N THR A 80 -12.37 -37.34 -8.02
CA THR A 80 -12.72 -38.59 -8.71
C THR A 80 -13.90 -39.26 -8.01
N PRO A 81 -14.56 -40.25 -8.65
CA PRO A 81 -15.58 -41.05 -7.98
C PRO A 81 -15.10 -41.74 -6.69
N GLU A 82 -13.80 -41.87 -6.48
CA GLU A 82 -13.17 -42.53 -5.33
C GLU A 82 -12.85 -41.57 -4.18
N ASN A 83 -12.59 -40.28 -4.46
CA ASN A 83 -12.14 -39.30 -3.45
C ASN A 83 -13.05 -38.06 -3.32
N TRP A 84 -14.18 -38.00 -4.02
CA TRP A 84 -15.09 -36.84 -4.07
C TRP A 84 -15.55 -36.34 -2.69
N ASN A 85 -15.69 -37.25 -1.73
CA ASN A 85 -16.16 -36.98 -0.37
C ASN A 85 -15.02 -36.77 0.63
N LEU A 86 -13.77 -36.82 0.18
CA LEU A 86 -12.61 -36.52 1.00
C LEU A 86 -12.30 -35.02 0.86
N PRO A 87 -12.28 -34.26 1.97
CA PRO A 87 -11.87 -32.86 1.92
C PRO A 87 -10.44 -32.74 1.38
N GLN A 88 -10.26 -31.94 0.34
CA GLN A 88 -8.94 -31.59 -0.19
C GLN A 88 -8.59 -30.17 0.26
N GLU A 89 -7.37 -29.99 0.75
CA GLU A 89 -6.89 -28.73 1.31
C GLU A 89 -6.30 -27.81 0.24
N VAL A 90 -6.54 -26.51 0.40
CA VAL A 90 -5.84 -25.43 -0.29
C VAL A 90 -5.13 -24.58 0.75
N THR A 91 -3.84 -24.36 0.53
CA THR A 91 -3.03 -23.43 1.31
C THR A 91 -2.89 -22.11 0.57
N VAL A 92 -2.94 -21.00 1.30
CA VAL A 92 -2.88 -19.64 0.75
C VAL A 92 -1.83 -18.84 1.52
N THR A 93 -0.97 -18.13 0.81
CA THR A 93 0.04 -17.25 1.41
C THR A 93 -0.12 -15.85 0.83
N ALA A 94 0.04 -14.83 1.67
CA ALA A 94 0.16 -13.46 1.19
C ALA A 94 1.44 -13.31 0.35
N VAL A 95 1.40 -12.43 -0.65
CA VAL A 95 2.60 -12.01 -1.38
C VAL A 95 3.24 -10.89 -0.58
N ASP A 96 4.49 -11.07 -0.17
CA ASP A 96 5.30 -10.01 0.47
C ASP A 96 5.83 -9.10 -0.63
N ASP A 97 5.47 -7.82 -0.59
CA ASP A 97 5.96 -6.85 -1.58
C ASP A 97 6.70 -5.65 -0.97
N SER A 98 6.58 -4.47 -1.55
CA SER A 98 7.23 -3.26 -1.03
C SER A 98 6.26 -2.09 -0.95
N ILE A 99 4.98 -2.33 -1.20
CA ILE A 99 3.92 -1.35 -1.28
C ILE A 99 3.28 -1.29 0.10
N ALA A 100 3.29 -0.10 0.70
CA ALA A 100 2.56 0.10 1.93
C ALA A 100 1.06 -0.02 1.69
N GLU A 101 0.43 -0.92 2.44
CA GLU A 101 -0.99 -1.19 2.47
C GLU A 101 -1.45 -1.20 3.93
N ASP A 102 -2.70 -0.80 4.18
CA ASP A 102 -3.31 -1.12 5.47
C ASP A 102 -3.68 -2.60 5.49
N THR A 103 -4.42 -3.02 6.51
CA THR A 103 -5.10 -4.32 6.43
C THR A 103 -6.01 -4.35 5.19
N HIS A 104 -5.63 -5.16 4.21
CA HIS A 104 -6.28 -5.22 2.91
C HIS A 104 -6.93 -6.60 2.68
N TYR A 105 -7.54 -6.78 1.51
CA TYR A 105 -8.31 -7.98 1.18
C TYR A 105 -7.93 -8.58 -0.16
N ALA A 106 -7.81 -9.91 -0.17
CA ALA A 106 -7.67 -10.71 -1.37
C ALA A 106 -8.80 -11.72 -1.49
N SER A 107 -9.05 -12.24 -2.69
CA SER A 107 -10.03 -13.31 -2.86
C SER A 107 -9.56 -14.37 -3.84
N ILE A 108 -9.98 -15.61 -3.58
CA ILE A 108 -9.82 -16.74 -4.51
C ILE A 108 -11.20 -17.18 -4.94
N THR A 109 -11.44 -17.18 -6.26
CA THR A 109 -12.68 -17.61 -6.89
C THR A 109 -12.51 -18.97 -7.56
N HIS A 110 -13.59 -19.75 -7.57
CA HIS A 110 -13.57 -21.14 -8.00
C HIS A 110 -14.48 -21.39 -9.20
N ALA A 111 -14.08 -22.30 -10.08
CA ALA A 111 -14.85 -22.75 -11.23
C ALA A 111 -14.78 -24.27 -11.36
N VAL A 112 -15.87 -24.89 -11.80
CA VAL A 112 -15.98 -26.34 -12.00
C VAL A 112 -15.80 -26.67 -13.47
N VAL A 113 -14.95 -27.67 -13.76
CA VAL A 113 -14.74 -28.25 -15.08
C VAL A 113 -14.88 -29.76 -14.98
N SER A 114 -15.85 -30.34 -15.69
CA SER A 114 -16.04 -31.79 -15.78
C SER A 114 -16.81 -32.16 -17.04
N SER A 115 -16.73 -33.45 -17.40
CA SER A 115 -17.63 -34.09 -18.37
C SER A 115 -18.85 -34.75 -17.71
N ASP A 116 -18.93 -34.77 -16.37
CA ASP A 116 -20.13 -35.24 -15.67
C ASP A 116 -21.29 -34.25 -15.85
N PRO A 117 -22.48 -34.69 -16.33
CA PRO A 117 -23.64 -33.82 -16.50
C PRO A 117 -24.13 -33.09 -15.25
N HIS A 118 -23.80 -33.59 -14.05
CA HIS A 118 -24.15 -32.96 -12.77
C HIS A 118 -23.10 -31.92 -12.33
N PHE A 119 -21.93 -31.88 -12.98
CA PHE A 119 -20.84 -30.96 -12.68
C PHE A 119 -20.52 -30.04 -13.87
N ALA A 120 -21.44 -29.11 -14.14
CA ALA A 120 -21.33 -28.09 -15.19
C ALA A 120 -20.72 -26.77 -14.65
N PRO A 121 -20.36 -25.80 -15.51
CA PRO A 121 -19.91 -24.47 -15.05
C PRO A 121 -20.91 -23.74 -14.14
N SER A 122 -22.19 -24.12 -14.17
CA SER A 122 -23.25 -23.60 -13.29
C SER A 122 -23.40 -24.36 -11.97
N THR A 123 -22.53 -25.33 -11.66
CA THR A 123 -22.59 -26.10 -10.42
C THR A 123 -22.59 -25.18 -9.21
N PRO A 124 -23.53 -25.34 -8.27
CA PRO A 124 -23.65 -24.46 -7.13
C PRO A 124 -22.52 -24.66 -6.13
N PHE A 125 -21.98 -23.54 -5.63
CA PHE A 125 -21.12 -23.49 -4.47
C PHE A 125 -21.96 -23.12 -3.25
N MET A 126 -22.13 -24.06 -2.32
CA MET A 126 -23.15 -24.01 -1.28
C MET A 126 -23.00 -22.84 -0.31
N LEU A 127 -21.76 -22.46 -0.02
CA LEU A 127 -21.40 -21.39 0.90
C LEU A 127 -20.75 -20.19 0.17
N GLY A 128 -20.87 -20.16 -1.16
CA GLY A 128 -20.22 -19.18 -2.02
C GLY A 128 -19.02 -19.75 -2.78
N LYS A 129 -18.79 -19.21 -3.98
CA LYS A 129 -17.71 -19.62 -4.89
C LYS A 129 -16.37 -18.93 -4.64
N SER A 130 -16.33 -18.02 -3.67
CA SER A 130 -15.17 -17.19 -3.37
C SER A 130 -14.80 -17.29 -1.90
N VAL A 131 -13.51 -17.40 -1.62
CA VAL A 131 -12.95 -17.28 -0.27
C VAL A 131 -12.25 -15.94 -0.18
N ALA A 132 -12.63 -15.12 0.79
CA ALA A 132 -11.99 -13.84 1.06
C ALA A 132 -10.92 -14.02 2.14
N PHE A 133 -9.79 -13.34 1.96
CA PHE A 133 -8.68 -13.29 2.90
C PHE A 133 -8.48 -11.86 3.37
N THR A 134 -8.23 -11.70 4.66
CA THR A 134 -7.73 -10.46 5.23
C THR A 134 -6.22 -10.59 5.36
N VAL A 135 -5.49 -9.64 4.78
CA VAL A 135 -4.02 -9.64 4.73
C VAL A 135 -3.51 -8.52 5.61
N THR A 136 -2.58 -8.84 6.50
CA THR A 136 -1.82 -7.85 7.27
C THR A 136 -0.49 -7.59 6.58
N ASP A 137 -0.29 -6.33 6.19
CA ASP A 137 0.93 -5.82 5.58
C ASP A 137 2.03 -5.56 6.64
N ASN A 138 3.29 -5.72 6.24
CA ASN A 138 4.49 -5.47 7.03
C ASN A 138 5.19 -4.15 6.63
N ASP A 139 4.76 -3.49 5.55
CA ASP A 139 5.40 -2.32 5.01
C ASP A 139 4.99 -1.04 5.73
N ARG A 140 5.94 -0.12 5.88
CA ARG A 140 5.70 1.14 6.60
C ARG A 140 6.13 2.35 5.79
N PRO A 141 5.18 3.17 5.30
CA PRO A 141 5.47 4.30 4.44
C PRO A 141 6.10 5.45 5.22
N SER A 142 7.09 6.10 4.60
CA SER A 142 7.80 7.25 5.15
C SER A 142 8.70 7.89 4.10
N VAL A 143 8.92 9.21 4.23
CA VAL A 143 9.97 9.95 3.52
C VAL A 143 11.22 10.01 4.40
N PHE A 144 12.32 9.47 3.91
CA PHE A 144 13.60 9.45 4.60
C PHE A 144 14.53 10.57 4.09
N LEU A 145 15.19 11.26 5.02
CA LEU A 145 16.23 12.25 4.73
C LEU A 145 17.58 11.73 5.21
N SER A 146 18.62 11.88 4.39
CA SER A 146 19.94 11.33 4.71
C SER A 146 20.64 11.98 5.90
N ARG A 147 20.22 13.18 6.30
CA ARG A 147 20.78 13.96 7.42
C ARG A 147 19.86 15.11 7.83
N SER A 148 20.04 15.58 9.07
CA SER A 148 19.29 16.71 9.67
C SER A 148 19.96 18.08 9.50
N ASN A 149 21.28 18.11 9.28
CA ASN A 149 22.06 19.35 9.21
C ASN A 149 22.76 19.46 7.86
N VAL A 150 22.88 20.70 7.37
CA VAL A 150 23.55 21.07 6.13
C VAL A 150 24.33 22.36 6.36
N TYR A 151 25.48 22.51 5.71
CA TYR A 151 26.34 23.68 5.89
C TYR A 151 26.69 24.30 4.55
N ALA A 152 26.30 25.55 4.33
CA ALA A 152 26.65 26.29 3.12
C ALA A 152 27.39 27.58 3.47
N VAL A 153 28.15 28.10 2.51
CA VAL A 153 28.92 29.34 2.64
C VAL A 153 28.51 30.28 1.53
N GLU A 154 28.28 31.55 1.86
CA GLU A 154 27.99 32.63 0.91
C GLU A 154 29.09 32.73 -0.13
N GLY A 155 28.70 32.91 -1.41
CA GLY A 155 29.63 32.97 -2.54
C GLY A 155 30.49 31.71 -2.75
N GLY A 156 30.23 30.60 -2.02
CA GLY A 156 31.20 29.52 -1.86
C GLY A 156 30.58 28.12 -1.81
N ALA A 157 30.96 27.37 -0.77
CA ALA A 157 30.65 25.95 -0.65
C ALA A 157 29.13 25.70 -0.54
N THR A 158 28.67 24.73 -1.30
CA THR A 158 27.30 24.21 -1.23
C THR A 158 27.29 22.85 -0.59
N ASP A 159 26.13 22.45 -0.09
CA ASP A 159 25.97 21.14 0.55
C ASP A 159 24.68 20.47 0.10
N ARG A 160 24.53 19.15 0.23
CA ARG A 160 23.35 18.42 -0.26
C ARG A 160 22.90 17.29 0.63
N TYR A 161 21.59 17.11 0.78
CA TYR A 161 21.01 15.96 1.48
C TYR A 161 20.21 15.10 0.49
N GLY A 162 20.17 13.80 0.77
CA GLY A 162 19.37 12.84 0.02
C GLY A 162 17.96 12.74 0.59
N VAL A 163 17.00 12.51 -0.30
CA VAL A 163 15.59 12.22 -0.05
C VAL A 163 15.28 10.89 -0.72
N VAL A 164 14.56 9.99 -0.04
CA VAL A 164 14.11 8.70 -0.60
C VAL A 164 12.83 8.24 0.09
N LEU A 165 12.01 7.42 -0.58
CA LEU A 165 10.86 6.77 0.06
C LEU A 165 11.28 5.43 0.67
N THR A 166 10.56 5.00 1.70
CA THR A 166 10.83 3.73 2.40
C THR A 166 10.01 2.56 1.87
N THR A 167 8.92 2.84 1.17
CA THR A 167 8.07 1.85 0.48
C THR A 167 7.76 2.35 -0.93
N ARG A 168 7.44 1.41 -1.82
CA ARG A 168 6.92 1.65 -3.17
C ARG A 168 5.55 2.32 -3.09
N PRO A 169 5.37 3.52 -3.65
CA PRO A 169 4.07 4.17 -3.64
C PRO A 169 3.19 3.62 -4.77
N TRP A 170 1.87 3.67 -4.59
CA TRP A 170 0.89 3.31 -5.63
C TRP A 170 0.80 4.39 -6.72
N TYR A 171 0.92 5.66 -6.33
CA TYR A 171 0.94 6.82 -7.23
C TYR A 171 2.24 7.62 -7.06
N ASN A 172 2.59 8.41 -8.08
CA ASN A 172 3.73 9.30 -7.98
C ASN A 172 3.62 10.23 -6.75
N VAL A 173 4.74 10.45 -6.08
CA VAL A 173 4.88 11.28 -4.88
C VAL A 173 5.79 12.45 -5.20
N THR A 174 5.32 13.68 -5.00
CA THR A 174 6.16 14.87 -5.10
C THR A 174 6.50 15.37 -3.71
N VAL A 175 7.77 15.29 -3.33
CA VAL A 175 8.29 15.85 -2.08
C VAL A 175 8.79 17.27 -2.36
N THR A 176 8.22 18.25 -1.67
CA THR A 176 8.61 19.66 -1.76
C THR A 176 9.40 20.05 -0.53
N ALA A 177 10.55 20.70 -0.75
CA ALA A 177 11.37 21.31 0.29
C ALA A 177 11.20 22.84 0.25
N VAL A 178 11.03 23.44 1.43
CA VAL A 178 10.80 24.87 1.61
C VAL A 178 11.84 25.41 2.59
N ALA A 179 12.67 26.35 2.13
CA ALA A 179 13.54 27.12 3.01
C ALA A 179 12.71 28.20 3.71
N MET A 180 12.77 28.25 5.05
CA MET A 180 12.00 29.26 5.81
C MET A 180 12.60 30.66 5.76
N ARG A 181 13.86 30.76 5.37
CA ARG A 181 14.52 32.02 5.10
C ARG A 181 15.03 31.97 3.66
N PRO A 182 14.14 32.15 2.66
CA PRO A 182 14.53 32.01 1.25
C PRO A 182 15.50 33.11 0.77
N LEU A 183 15.60 34.22 1.51
CA LEU A 183 16.61 35.25 1.29
C LEU A 183 18.01 34.86 1.81
N GLN A 184 18.10 33.77 2.57
CA GLN A 184 19.34 33.27 3.20
C GLN A 184 19.74 31.90 2.67
N THR A 185 18.75 31.06 2.35
CA THR A 185 18.93 29.69 1.90
C THR A 185 18.17 29.44 0.62
N GLN A 186 18.88 29.00 -0.42
CA GLN A 186 18.31 28.53 -1.69
C GLN A 186 18.43 27.00 -1.81
N LEU A 187 17.39 26.39 -2.39
CA LEU A 187 17.29 24.94 -2.60
C LEU A 187 17.23 24.63 -4.10
N THR A 188 18.00 23.65 -4.55
CA THR A 188 18.02 23.25 -5.97
C THR A 188 18.17 21.73 -6.12
N PRO A 189 17.16 21.03 -6.68
CA PRO A 189 15.79 21.50 -6.86
C PRO A 189 15.07 21.70 -5.51
N SER A 190 13.99 22.49 -5.50
CA SER A 190 13.10 22.58 -4.32
C SER A 190 12.02 21.48 -4.29
N GLN A 191 11.94 20.65 -5.32
CA GLN A 191 11.01 19.53 -5.42
C GLN A 191 11.70 18.31 -6.04
N VAL A 192 11.38 17.13 -5.52
CA VAL A 192 11.81 15.84 -6.06
C VAL A 192 10.60 14.94 -6.27
N MET A 193 10.57 14.20 -7.37
CA MET A 193 9.43 13.36 -7.75
C MET A 193 9.81 11.89 -7.73
N PHE A 194 9.09 11.10 -6.95
CA PHE A 194 9.18 9.66 -6.91
C PHE A 194 8.00 9.04 -7.66
N THR A 195 8.28 7.98 -8.38
CA THR A 195 7.38 7.12 -9.14
C THR A 195 7.44 5.72 -8.52
N PRO A 196 6.46 4.84 -8.80
CA PRO A 196 6.53 3.44 -8.38
C PRO A 196 7.79 2.69 -8.85
N GLN A 197 8.55 3.23 -9.81
CA GLN A 197 9.75 2.62 -10.37
C GLN A 197 11.07 3.19 -9.81
N ASN A 198 11.06 4.38 -9.21
CA ASN A 198 12.28 5.04 -8.70
C ASN A 198 12.17 5.48 -7.22
N TRP A 199 11.15 5.01 -6.50
CA TRP A 199 10.87 5.38 -5.10
C TRP A 199 12.06 5.14 -4.16
N ASN A 200 12.83 4.09 -4.42
CA ASN A 200 14.01 3.68 -3.66
C ASN A 200 15.32 4.30 -4.17
N VAL A 201 15.26 5.16 -5.20
CA VAL A 201 16.43 5.86 -5.73
C VAL A 201 16.57 7.19 -5.01
N VAL A 202 17.69 7.40 -4.34
CA VAL A 202 17.97 8.64 -3.62
C VAL A 202 18.01 9.83 -4.58
N GLN A 203 17.23 10.86 -4.29
CA GLN A 203 17.26 12.14 -4.99
C GLN A 203 17.89 13.21 -4.09
N TYR A 204 18.73 14.06 -4.65
CA TYR A 204 19.46 15.06 -3.87
C TYR A 204 18.81 16.45 -3.97
N ILE A 205 18.79 17.16 -2.85
CA ILE A 205 18.51 18.59 -2.79
C ILE A 205 19.80 19.30 -2.39
N VAL A 206 20.27 20.19 -3.26
CA VAL A 206 21.42 21.04 -3.02
C VAL A 206 20.96 22.29 -2.28
N VAL A 207 21.71 22.67 -1.26
CA VAL A 207 21.51 23.82 -0.39
C VAL A 207 22.64 24.81 -0.62
N ARG A 208 22.26 26.07 -0.88
CA ARG A 208 23.19 27.18 -1.09
C ARG A 208 22.83 28.31 -0.13
N ALA A 209 23.84 28.98 0.41
CA ALA A 209 23.65 30.26 1.05
C ALA A 209 23.44 31.32 -0.05
N VAL A 210 22.58 32.30 0.21
CA VAL A 210 22.43 33.47 -0.69
C VAL A 210 23.59 34.41 -0.42
N ASP A 211 24.30 34.78 -1.48
CA ASP A 211 25.41 35.73 -1.38
C ASP A 211 24.88 37.16 -1.41
N ASP A 212 25.23 37.95 -0.39
CA ASP A 212 24.93 39.38 -0.34
C ASP A 212 26.11 40.21 0.22
N ASN A 213 25.89 41.52 0.38
CA ASN A 213 26.95 42.45 0.79
C ASN A 213 26.95 42.73 2.31
N VAL A 214 26.20 41.97 3.10
CA VAL A 214 26.08 42.13 4.56
C VAL A 214 26.94 41.07 5.23
N SER A 215 27.75 41.49 6.20
CA SER A 215 28.47 40.53 7.06
C SER A 215 27.52 40.05 8.15
N GLU A 216 27.12 38.79 8.08
CA GLU A 216 26.10 38.20 8.97
C GLU A 216 26.68 37.31 10.07
N ASN A 217 28.01 37.34 10.22
CA ASN A 217 28.69 36.63 11.28
C ASN A 217 28.26 37.15 12.66
N GLU A 218 27.43 36.38 13.34
CA GLU A 218 27.18 36.59 14.76
C GLU A 218 28.49 36.40 15.55
N PHE A 219 28.65 37.17 16.62
CA PHE A 219 29.86 37.15 17.46
C PHE A 219 30.04 35.73 18.04
N GLY A 220 30.93 34.92 17.44
CA GLY A 220 31.12 33.50 17.78
C GLY A 220 31.07 32.51 16.61
N GLY A 221 30.69 32.94 15.39
CA GLY A 221 30.69 32.10 14.18
C GLY A 221 29.30 31.60 13.73
N VAL A 222 29.28 31.01 12.52
CA VAL A 222 28.16 30.41 11.74
C VAL A 222 26.81 31.14 11.79
N HIS A 223 26.42 31.77 10.67
CA HIS A 223 25.06 32.31 10.50
C HIS A 223 24.02 31.20 10.32
N SER A 224 22.82 31.40 10.86
CA SER A 224 21.71 30.44 10.69
C SER A 224 20.88 30.77 9.45
N GLY A 225 21.11 30.00 8.38
CA GLY A 225 20.29 30.03 7.15
C GLY A 225 18.82 29.60 7.33
N GLY A 226 18.42 29.21 8.55
CA GLY A 226 17.07 28.80 8.90
C GLY A 226 16.75 27.33 8.59
N SER A 227 15.58 26.88 9.07
CA SER A 227 15.11 25.52 8.85
C SER A 227 14.65 25.28 7.41
N ILE A 228 14.85 24.05 6.93
CA ILE A 228 14.27 23.54 5.69
C ILE A 228 13.16 22.56 6.08
N TRP A 229 11.96 22.77 5.55
CA TRP A 229 10.79 21.91 5.80
C TRP A 229 10.43 21.12 4.57
N HIS A 230 9.82 19.96 4.78
CA HIS A 230 9.39 19.08 3.70
C HIS A 230 7.90 18.78 3.84
N TYR A 231 7.22 18.62 2.72
CA TYR A 231 5.89 18.02 2.64
C TYR A 231 5.79 17.21 1.35
N ALA A 232 4.93 16.19 1.35
CA ALA A 232 4.69 15.32 0.21
C ALA A 232 3.25 15.47 -0.30
N THR A 233 3.09 15.44 -1.62
CA THR A 233 1.79 15.43 -2.30
C THR A 233 1.69 14.20 -3.19
N SER A 234 0.60 13.45 -3.05
CA SER A 234 0.34 12.26 -3.85
C SER A 234 -1.15 11.93 -3.87
N ARG A 235 -1.57 11.12 -4.85
CA ARG A 235 -2.86 10.41 -4.81
C ARG A 235 -2.78 9.13 -3.98
N ASP A 236 -1.58 8.71 -3.62
CA ASP A 236 -1.34 7.70 -2.62
C ASP A 236 -1.47 8.34 -1.23
N CYS A 237 -2.44 7.89 -0.45
CA CYS A 237 -2.72 8.44 0.87
C CYS A 237 -1.59 8.22 1.86
N PHE A 238 -0.79 7.17 1.69
CA PHE A 238 0.36 6.87 2.55
C PHE A 238 1.51 7.87 2.36
N TYR A 239 1.47 8.64 1.27
CA TYR A 239 2.46 9.66 0.95
C TYR A 239 1.86 11.06 0.76
N ASN A 240 0.57 11.23 1.03
CA ASN A 240 -0.08 12.53 0.97
C ASN A 240 -0.11 13.18 2.35
N THR A 241 0.70 14.22 2.52
CA THR A 241 0.72 15.03 3.75
C THR A 241 -0.02 16.33 3.48
N ARG A 242 -1.03 16.67 4.30
CA ARG A 242 -1.55 18.04 4.31
C ARG A 242 -0.70 18.91 5.22
N GLN A 243 -0.68 20.20 4.90
CA GLN A 243 -0.42 21.23 5.90
C GLN A 243 -1.50 21.13 6.99
N PRO A 244 -1.19 20.77 8.25
CA PRO A 244 -2.19 20.87 9.30
C PRO A 244 -2.53 22.33 9.48
N SER A 245 -3.73 22.77 9.12
CA SER A 245 -4.25 24.06 9.60
C SER A 245 -4.09 24.07 11.12
N CYS A 246 -3.34 25.04 11.65
CA CYS A 246 -2.99 25.14 13.07
C CYS A 246 -4.15 24.70 13.98
N PHE A 247 -3.87 23.93 15.03
CA PHE A 247 -4.84 23.84 16.12
C PHE A 247 -4.66 25.09 16.99
N TYR A 248 -5.71 25.89 17.12
CA TYR A 248 -5.69 27.06 17.98
C TYR A 248 -5.78 26.62 19.44
N THR A 249 -4.74 26.92 20.21
CA THR A 249 -4.89 27.04 21.67
C THR A 249 -5.40 28.44 21.98
N THR A 250 -5.87 28.69 23.20
CA THR A 250 -6.35 30.01 23.64
C THR A 250 -5.29 31.13 23.56
N ALA A 251 -4.04 30.82 23.20
CA ALA A 251 -2.93 31.78 23.15
C ALA A 251 -2.14 31.81 21.82
N ALA A 252 -2.19 30.79 20.95
CA ALA A 252 -1.45 30.79 19.67
C ALA A 252 -1.89 29.68 18.68
N CYS A 253 -1.64 29.92 17.38
CA CYS A 253 -1.50 28.85 16.38
C CYS A 253 -0.23 28.05 16.73
N VAL A 254 -0.41 26.79 17.11
CA VAL A 254 0.71 25.85 17.26
C VAL A 254 0.69 24.93 16.06
N ALA A 255 1.83 24.80 15.38
CA ALA A 255 1.95 23.89 14.26
C ALA A 255 1.78 22.44 14.77
N GLY A 256 0.80 21.73 14.20
CA GLY A 256 0.62 20.32 14.47
C GLY A 256 1.70 19.47 13.81
N SER A 257 1.86 18.23 14.30
CA SER A 257 2.50 17.19 13.50
C SER A 257 1.67 16.98 12.23
N PRO A 258 2.27 16.97 11.03
CA PRO A 258 1.53 16.66 9.81
C PRO A 258 0.96 15.25 9.93
N GLU A 259 -0.32 15.15 9.64
CA GLU A 259 -1.07 13.91 9.60
C GLU A 259 -1.10 13.43 8.15
N LEU A 260 -1.00 12.11 7.93
CA LEU A 260 -1.32 11.52 6.63
C LEU A 260 -2.81 11.76 6.39
N VAL A 261 -3.16 12.36 5.25
CA VAL A 261 -4.56 12.72 4.99
C VAL A 261 -5.11 11.97 3.79
N CYS A 262 -6.14 11.17 4.06
CA CYS A 262 -7.07 10.66 3.06
C CYS A 262 -8.25 11.65 2.96
N ASP A 263 -8.26 12.60 2.02
CA ASP A 263 -9.46 13.45 1.86
C ASP A 263 -10.59 12.67 1.21
N MET A 264 -11.49 12.13 2.02
CA MET A 264 -12.74 11.60 1.49
C MET A 264 -13.52 12.78 0.90
N ALA A 265 -13.88 12.69 -0.40
CA ALA A 265 -14.75 13.69 -1.01
C ALA A 265 -16.04 13.79 -0.18
N SER A 266 -16.47 15.01 0.15
CA SER A 266 -17.68 15.32 0.93
C SER A 266 -18.98 14.77 0.33
N ASN A 267 -18.92 14.16 -0.86
CA ASN A 267 -20.05 13.71 -1.64
C ASN A 267 -20.20 12.17 -1.63
N GLY A 268 -19.41 11.46 -0.82
CA GLY A 268 -19.63 10.03 -0.51
C GLY A 268 -19.35 9.05 -1.64
N THR A 269 -18.94 9.50 -2.83
CA THR A 269 -18.48 8.63 -3.91
C THR A 269 -17.00 8.31 -3.73
N VAL A 270 -16.72 7.34 -2.86
CA VAL A 270 -15.45 6.62 -2.85
C VAL A 270 -15.42 5.76 -4.11
N SER A 271 -14.67 6.17 -5.13
CA SER A 271 -14.33 5.21 -6.19
C SER A 271 -13.32 4.24 -5.59
N GLN A 272 -13.82 3.06 -5.19
CA GLN A 272 -12.97 1.94 -4.84
C GLN A 272 -12.35 1.41 -6.14
N LEU A 273 -11.07 1.72 -6.34
CA LEU A 273 -10.22 0.97 -7.27
C LEU A 273 -9.18 0.23 -6.42
N GLY A 274 -9.56 -0.97 -5.96
CA GLY A 274 -8.68 -1.99 -5.38
C GLY A 274 -8.04 -1.69 -4.02
N ASN A 275 -8.16 -2.64 -3.08
CA ASN A 275 -7.54 -2.72 -1.74
C ASN A 275 -8.11 -1.89 -0.56
N GLY A 276 -9.11 -1.04 -0.76
CA GLY A 276 -9.81 -0.38 0.36
C GLY A 276 -9.29 1.02 0.73
N VAL A 277 -8.34 1.57 -0.04
CA VAL A 277 -8.05 3.00 0.00
C VAL A 277 -9.07 3.76 -0.84
N SER A 278 -9.71 4.75 -0.22
CA SER A 278 -10.58 5.69 -0.93
C SER A 278 -9.76 6.56 -1.87
N VAL A 279 -10.07 6.56 -3.17
CA VAL A 279 -9.50 7.57 -4.07
C VAL A 279 -10.05 8.94 -3.68
N VAL A 280 -9.12 9.78 -3.24
CA VAL A 280 -9.35 11.17 -2.89
C VAL A 280 -9.35 12.02 -4.17
N GLN A 281 -10.48 12.67 -4.46
CA GLN A 281 -10.50 13.77 -5.43
C GLN A 281 -10.19 15.06 -4.65
N LEU A 282 -8.99 15.61 -4.84
CA LEU A 282 -8.54 16.80 -4.11
C LEU A 282 -9.41 18.01 -4.47
N GLY A 283 -10.33 18.37 -3.55
CA GLY A 283 -11.01 19.65 -3.52
C GLY A 283 -10.12 20.71 -2.89
N GLY A 284 -9.96 21.84 -3.58
CA GLY A 284 -8.97 22.88 -3.29
C GLY A 284 -8.91 23.36 -1.83
N GLY A 285 -7.69 23.48 -1.33
CA GLY A 285 -7.36 24.25 -0.13
C GLY A 285 -6.22 25.21 -0.46
N THR A 286 -6.56 26.48 -0.61
CA THR A 286 -5.61 27.58 -0.85
C THR A 286 -5.09 28.17 0.46
N LEU A 287 -3.83 28.65 0.42
CA LEU A 287 -3.25 29.82 1.10
C LEU A 287 -2.47 29.68 2.45
N ALA A 288 -1.17 30.03 2.35
CA ALA A 288 -0.55 31.26 2.91
C ALA A 288 0.10 31.30 4.31
N VAL A 289 0.34 30.21 5.03
CA VAL A 289 1.15 30.28 6.28
C VAL A 289 2.01 29.02 6.45
N PRO A 290 3.30 29.12 6.82
CA PRO A 290 4.20 27.97 6.91
C PRO A 290 3.90 27.09 8.12
N LEU A 291 3.93 25.76 7.94
CA LEU A 291 3.56 24.77 8.94
C LEU A 291 4.60 23.65 9.05
N SER A 292 4.63 23.01 10.22
CA SER A 292 5.72 22.16 10.70
C SER A 292 5.78 20.73 10.11
N ALA A 293 6.86 20.01 10.44
CA ALA A 293 7.62 19.01 9.66
C ALA A 293 7.00 17.63 9.63
N VAL A 294 7.16 16.94 8.49
CA VAL A 294 6.97 15.50 8.32
C VAL A 294 7.69 14.73 9.44
N PRO A 295 7.13 13.64 9.99
CA PRO A 295 7.88 12.73 10.83
C PRO A 295 9.01 12.07 10.03
N VAL A 296 10.14 12.75 9.95
CA VAL A 296 11.39 12.23 9.41
C VAL A 296 12.05 11.41 10.52
N ARG A 297 12.22 10.10 10.30
CA ARG A 297 13.04 9.28 11.21
C ARG A 297 14.51 9.49 10.87
N TYR A 298 15.31 9.82 11.88
CA TYR A 298 16.76 9.97 11.79
C TYR A 298 17.46 8.73 12.37
N GLY A 299 18.37 8.13 11.59
CA GLY A 299 19.38 7.16 12.04
C GLY A 299 18.89 5.78 12.53
N HIS A 300 18.98 4.75 11.66
CA HIS A 300 19.78 3.54 11.90
C HIS A 300 19.98 2.71 10.59
N LEU A 301 21.18 2.13 10.44
CA LEU A 301 21.82 1.42 9.31
C LEU A 301 21.90 2.13 7.94
N ALA A 302 23.00 1.84 7.22
CA ALA A 302 23.33 2.42 5.92
C ALA A 302 22.19 2.23 4.91
N LEU A 303 21.98 3.26 4.08
CA LEU A 303 21.13 3.21 2.88
C LEU A 303 21.42 1.89 2.15
N ASN A 304 20.39 1.04 2.01
CA ASN A 304 20.43 -0.33 1.49
C ASN A 304 21.57 -0.58 0.47
N PRO A 305 22.63 -1.34 0.82
CA PRO A 305 23.74 -1.64 -0.09
C PRO A 305 23.39 -2.65 -1.20
N THR A 306 22.15 -3.16 -1.27
CA THR A 306 21.74 -4.15 -2.28
C THR A 306 20.34 -3.85 -2.82
N PRO A 307 20.20 -3.12 -3.93
CA PRO A 307 18.99 -3.21 -4.75
C PRO A 307 18.83 -4.65 -5.26
N PRO A 308 17.60 -5.17 -5.43
CA PRO A 308 17.38 -6.49 -6.02
C PRO A 308 18.02 -6.53 -7.41
N SER A 309 19.01 -7.40 -7.59
CA SER A 309 19.51 -7.74 -8.91
C SER A 309 18.45 -8.60 -9.58
N SER A 310 17.78 -8.07 -10.60
CA SER A 310 17.06 -8.91 -11.55
C SER A 310 18.08 -9.84 -12.23
N THR A 311 17.87 -11.14 -12.09
CA THR A 311 18.28 -12.15 -13.07
C THR A 311 17.05 -12.64 -13.79
#